data_AF-A0A376KXH6-F1
#
_entry.id   AF-A0A376KXH6-F1
#
_cell.length_a   1.000
_cell.length_b   1.000
_cell.length_c   1.000
_cell.angle_alpha   90.00
_cell.angle_beta   90.00
_cell.angle_gamma   90.00
#
_symmetry.space_group_name_H-M   'P 1'
#
loop_
_entity.id
_entity.type
_entity.pdbx_description
1 polymer ?
#
loop_
_entity_poly.entity_id
_entity_poly.type
_entity_poly.pdbx_seq_one_letter_code
_entity_poly.pdbx_strand_id
1 'polypeptide(L)' 'MLEVFPHNWTFDNGYMHPGDKPGLGIEFDEKLAAKYPYEPAYLPVARLEDGTLWNW' A
#
# COMPACT_ATOMS: atom_id res chain seq x y z
N MET A 1 1.61 -9.07 -4.40
CA MET A 1 2.02 -7.79 -3.74
C MET A 1 2.55 -8.03 -2.34
N LEU A 2 1.82 -8.73 -1.47
CA LEU A 2 2.30 -9.09 -0.13
C LEU A 2 3.61 -9.90 -0.11
N GLU A 3 3.92 -10.64 -1.18
CA GLU A 3 5.18 -11.39 -1.33
C GLU A 3 6.42 -10.49 -1.48
N VAL A 4 6.28 -9.30 -2.07
CA VAL A 4 7.40 -8.33 -2.19
C VAL A 4 7.75 -7.72 -0.84
N PHE A 5 6.76 -7.65 0.05
CA PHE A 5 6.90 -7.12 1.40
C PHE A 5 6.57 -8.21 2.44
N PRO A 6 7.45 -9.21 2.66
CA PRO A 6 7.24 -10.20 3.70
C PRO A 6 7.01 -9.53 5.06
N HIS A 7 5.92 -9.89 5.73
CA HIS A 7 5.44 -9.22 6.95
C HIS A 7 5.04 -10.23 8.01
N ASN A 8 4.97 -9.76 9.27
CA ASN A 8 4.57 -10.57 10.41
C ASN A 8 3.26 -10.14 11.07
N TRP A 9 2.59 -9.09 10.55
CA TRP A 9 1.24 -8.77 11.01
C TRP A 9 0.27 -9.87 10.60
N THR A 10 -0.78 -10.07 11.39
CA THR A 10 -1.89 -10.98 11.07
C THR A 10 -3.22 -10.22 11.06
N PHE A 11 -4.15 -10.69 10.24
CA PHE A 11 -5.53 -10.22 10.23
C PHE A 11 -6.42 -11.38 10.60
N ASP A 12 -7.15 -11.24 11.69
CA ASP A 12 -8.08 -12.24 12.20
C ASP A 12 -9.35 -11.58 12.71
N ASN A 13 -10.50 -12.11 12.28
CA ASN A 13 -11.82 -11.66 12.72
C ASN A 13 -12.05 -10.13 12.66
N GLY A 14 -11.51 -9.44 11.64
CA GLY A 14 -11.67 -7.99 11.47
C GLY A 14 -10.64 -7.13 12.19
N TYR A 15 -9.71 -7.75 12.92
CA TYR A 15 -8.66 -7.06 13.67
C TYR A 15 -7.29 -7.32 13.03
N MET A 16 -6.42 -6.32 13.08
CA MET A 16 -5.00 -6.46 12.74
C MET A 16 -4.18 -6.49 14.03
N HIS A 17 -3.21 -7.39 14.09
CA HIS A 17 -2.21 -7.43 15.16
C HIS A 17 -0.81 -7.33 14.54
N PRO A 18 0.08 -6.46 15.05
CA PRO A 18 1.48 -6.45 14.62
C PRO A 18 2.16 -7.78 14.97
N GLY A 19 3.21 -8.14 14.25
CA GLY A 19 4.00 -9.30 14.62
C GLY A 19 4.89 -9.07 15.84
N ASP A 20 5.39 -10.15 16.45
CA ASP A 20 6.33 -10.08 17.60
C ASP A 20 7.80 -10.00 17.15
N LYS A 21 8.07 -10.03 15.84
CA LYS A 21 9.43 -9.90 15.30
C LYS A 21 10.01 -8.52 15.69
N PRO A 22 11.27 -8.45 16.16
CA PRO A 22 11.92 -7.17 16.45
C PRO A 22 11.91 -6.20 15.25
N GLY A 23 11.78 -4.91 15.52
CA GLY A 23 11.63 -3.89 14.50
C GLY A 23 10.18 -3.77 14.01
N LEU A 24 9.99 -3.35 12.75
CA LEU A 24 8.66 -3.19 12.17
C LEU A 24 8.02 -4.50 11.69
N GLY A 25 8.77 -5.61 11.72
CA GLY A 25 8.28 -6.91 11.24
C GLY A 25 8.02 -6.97 9.73
N ILE A 26 8.68 -6.12 8.95
CA ILE A 26 8.59 -6.01 7.48
C ILE A 26 9.97 -6.19 6.84
N GLU A 27 10.03 -6.80 5.67
CA GLU A 27 11.20 -6.89 4.79
C GLU A 27 10.83 -6.45 3.37
N PHE A 28 11.83 -6.33 2.47
CA PHE A 28 11.62 -6.04 1.05
C PHE A 28 12.43 -7.00 0.17
N ASP A 29 11.76 -7.81 -0.66
CA ASP A 29 12.42 -8.69 -1.62
C ASP A 29 12.76 -7.93 -2.91
N GLU A 30 13.99 -7.43 -3.00
CA GLU A 30 14.47 -6.66 -4.16
C GLU A 30 14.44 -7.45 -5.48
N LYS A 31 14.68 -8.77 -5.45
CA LYS A 31 14.70 -9.60 -6.66
C LYS A 31 13.30 -9.78 -7.21
N LEU A 32 12.31 -9.96 -6.34
CA LEU A 32 10.92 -10.04 -6.73
C LEU A 32 10.39 -8.66 -7.17
N ALA A 33 10.74 -7.60 -6.44
CA ALA A 33 10.34 -6.22 -6.76
C ALA A 33 10.81 -5.78 -8.15
N ALA A 34 12.01 -6.19 -8.58
CA ALA A 34 12.57 -5.85 -9.89
C ALA A 34 11.71 -6.29 -11.09
N LYS A 35 10.74 -7.21 -10.89
CA LYS A 35 9.79 -7.62 -11.93
C LYS A 35 8.67 -6.61 -12.19
N TYR A 36 8.48 -5.64 -11.29
CA TYR A 36 7.40 -4.65 -11.32
C TYR A 36 7.98 -3.25 -11.53
N PRO A 37 8.22 -2.84 -12.79
CA PRO A 37 8.72 -1.50 -13.08
C PRO A 37 7.69 -0.43 -12.67
N TYR A 38 8.18 0.78 -12.47
CA TYR A 38 7.33 1.93 -12.16
C TYR A 38 6.27 2.16 -13.25
N GLU A 39 5.03 2.33 -12.82
CA GLU A 39 3.90 2.73 -13.65
C GLU A 39 3.28 4.01 -13.06
N PRO A 40 3.19 5.12 -13.82
CA PRO A 40 2.60 6.35 -13.32
C PRO A 40 1.10 6.18 -13.08
N ALA A 41 0.65 6.56 -11.89
CA ALA A 41 -0.76 6.58 -11.52
C ALA A 41 -1.09 7.88 -10.79
N TYR A 42 -2.21 8.50 -11.15
CA TYR A 42 -2.66 9.78 -10.57
C TYR A 42 -3.96 9.57 -9.81
N LEU A 43 -4.11 10.26 -8.69
CA LEU A 43 -5.41 10.38 -8.05
C LEU A 43 -6.35 11.22 -8.94
N PRO A 44 -7.66 10.95 -8.94
CA PRO A 44 -8.64 11.82 -9.58
C PRO A 44 -8.68 13.22 -8.95
N VAL A 45 -9.39 14.12 -9.63
CA VAL A 45 -9.79 15.43 -9.08
C VAL A 45 -11.31 15.53 -9.11
N ALA A 46 -11.88 16.22 -8.13
CA ALA A 46 -13.30 16.56 -8.15
C ALA A 46 -13.51 17.97 -8.69
N ARG A 47 -14.63 18.17 -9.40
CA ARG A 47 -15.13 19.48 -9.83
C ARG A 47 -16.62 19.55 -9.55
N LEU A 48 -17.09 20.71 -9.11
CA LEU A 48 -18.53 21.01 -9.06
C LEU A 48 -19.11 21.12 -10.47
N GLU A 49 -20.44 21.17 -10.59
CA GLU A 49 -21.13 21.29 -11.88
C GLU A 49 -20.74 22.58 -12.63
N ASP A 50 -20.36 23.65 -11.91
CA ASP A 50 -19.87 24.90 -12.50
C ASP A 50 -18.39 24.86 -12.93
N GLY A 51 -17.72 23.73 -12.74
CA GLY A 51 -16.31 23.52 -13.08
C GLY A 51 -15.31 23.92 -11.99
N THR A 52 -15.77 24.50 -10.87
CA THR A 52 -14.93 24.84 -9.71
C THR A 52 -14.18 23.61 -9.22
N LEU A 53 -12.85 23.72 -9.12
CA LEU A 53 -12.01 22.66 -8.53
C LEU A 53 -12.42 22.44 -7.08
N TRP A 54 -12.64 21.18 -6.69
CA TRP A 54 -13.15 20.84 -5.37
C TRP A 54 -12.37 19.72 -4.70
N ASN A 55 -12.82 19.37 -3.50
CA ASN A 55 -12.28 18.27 -2.71
C ASN A 55 -12.69 16.94 -3.35
N TRP A 56 -11.70 16.19 -3.85
CA TRP A 56 -11.85 14.79 -4.24
C TRP A 56 -12.02 13.90 -3.01
#